data_AF-A0A837IBD2-F1
#
_entry.id   AF-A0A837IBD2-F1
#
_cell.length_a   1.000
_cell.length_b   1.000
_cell.length_c   1.000
_cell.angle_alpha   90.00
_cell.angle_beta   90.00
_cell.angle_gamma   90.00
#
_symmetry.space_group_name_H-M   'P 1'
#
loop_
_entity.id
_entity.type
_entity.pdbx_description
1 polymer ?
#
loop_
_entity_poly.entity_id
_entity_poly.type
_entity_poly.pdbx_seq_one_letter_code
_entity_poly.pdbx_strand_id
1 'polypeptide(L)' 'MIGDFLNALISFVIISFVVYFLVVLPMNKLIALTNKQKPIDPTTKKCPECLSVVPLGAKKCMFCTSVLKK' A
#
# COMPACT_ATOMS: atom_id res chain seq x y z
N MET A 1 -22.91 38.57 9.15
CA MET A 1 -23.17 37.26 9.79
C MET A 1 -23.40 36.10 8.80
N ILE A 2 -24.08 36.27 7.65
CA ILE A 2 -24.10 35.21 6.60
C ILE A 2 -22.91 35.32 5.63
N GLY A 3 -22.46 36.53 5.31
CA GLY A 3 -21.39 36.76 4.34
C GLY A 3 -20.04 36.21 4.77
N ASP A 4 -19.71 36.33 6.06
CA ASP A 4 -18.41 35.89 6.60
C ASP A 4 -18.29 34.36 6.60
N PHE A 5 -19.39 33.65 6.90
CA PHE A 5 -19.44 32.20 6.84
C PHE A 5 -19.26 31.70 5.40
N LEU A 6 -19.95 32.32 4.45
CA LEU A 6 -19.85 31.94 3.04
C LEU A 6 -18.44 32.23 2.49
N ASN A 7 -17.83 33.35 2.87
CA ASN A 7 -16.47 33.70 2.51
C ASN A 7 -15.45 32.71 3.09
N ALA A 8 -15.60 32.32 4.35
CA ALA A 8 -14.76 31.32 4.99
C ALA A 8 -14.89 29.95 4.30
N LEU A 9 -16.10 29.56 3.93
CA LEU A 9 -16.38 28.29 3.24
C LEU A 9 -15.75 28.26 1.84
N ILE A 10 -15.89 29.34 1.07
CA ILE A 10 -15.26 29.47 -0.26
C ILE A 10 -13.73 29.44 -0.13
N SER A 11 -13.17 30.18 0.82
CA SER A 11 -11.73 30.23 1.06
C SER A 11 -11.18 28.84 1.45
N PHE A 12 -11.90 28.10 2.29
CA PHE A 12 -11.52 26.74 2.69
C PHE A 12 -11.53 25.77 1.51
N VAL A 13 -12.56 25.81 0.67
CA VAL A 13 -12.66 24.95 -0.52
C VAL A 13 -11.50 25.23 -1.47
N ILE A 14 -11.17 26.50 -1.74
CA ILE A 14 -10.05 26.86 -2.63
C ILE A 14 -8.73 26.29 -2.10
N ILE A 15 -8.44 26.47 -0.81
CA ILE A 15 -7.20 25.96 -0.19
C ILE A 15 -7.17 24.43 -0.24
N SER A 16 -8.30 23.77 0.05
CA SER A 16 -8.41 22.31 -0.04
C SER A 16 -8.11 21.80 -1.45
N PHE A 17 -8.62 22.46 -2.48
CA PHE A 17 -8.34 22.10 -3.89
C PHE A 17 -6.86 22.27 -4.23
N VAL A 18 -6.25 23.38 -3.81
CA VAL A 18 -4.82 23.66 -4.06
C VAL A 18 -3.94 22.61 -3.39
N VAL A 19 -4.19 22.32 -2.11
CA VAL A 19 -3.43 21.31 -1.35
C VAL A 19 -3.65 19.92 -1.94
N TYR A 20 -4.88 19.56 -2.30
CA TYR A 20 -5.17 18.27 -2.92
C TYR A 20 -4.40 18.10 -4.24
N PHE A 21 -4.41 19.13 -5.09
CA PHE A 21 -3.76 19.04 -6.39
C PHE A 21 -2.23 19.07 -6.29
N LEU A 22 -1.67 19.88 -5.40
CA LEU A 22 -0.21 20.02 -5.23
C LEU A 22 0.44 18.97 -4.34
N VAL A 23 -0.29 18.34 -3.41
CA VAL A 23 0.29 17.39 -2.46
C VAL A 23 -0.26 16.00 -2.71
N VAL A 24 -1.58 15.83 -2.72
CA VAL A 24 -2.20 14.50 -2.82
C VAL A 24 -1.99 13.88 -4.20
N LEU A 25 -2.11 14.66 -5.28
CA LEU A 25 -1.90 14.16 -6.64
C LEU A 25 -0.45 13.68 -6.90
N PRO A 26 0.60 14.46 -6.59
CA PRO A 26 1.97 13.98 -6.76
C PRO A 26 2.35 12.92 -5.74
N MET A 27 1.90 12.98 -4.48
CA MET A 27 2.13 11.86 -3.54
C MET A 27 1.50 10.59 -4.06
N ASN A 28 0.25 10.61 -4.55
CA ASN A 28 -0.39 9.41 -5.08
C ASN A 28 0.30 8.90 -6.35
N LYS A 29 0.77 9.81 -7.24
CA LYS A 29 1.57 9.42 -8.41
C LYS A 29 2.95 8.86 -8.02
N LEU A 30 3.65 9.47 -7.07
CA LEU A 30 4.94 9.01 -6.57
C LEU A 30 4.79 7.66 -5.87
N ILE A 31 3.79 7.49 -5.00
CA ILE A 31 3.43 6.22 -4.37
C ILE A 31 3.07 5.18 -5.43
N ALA A 32 2.32 5.52 -6.49
CA ALA A 32 2.05 4.60 -7.58
C ALA A 32 3.30 4.23 -8.40
N LEU A 33 4.25 5.16 -8.56
CA LEU A 33 5.53 4.93 -9.23
C LEU A 33 6.49 4.10 -8.36
N THR A 34 6.51 4.31 -7.04
CA THR A 34 7.34 3.56 -6.08
C THR A 34 6.73 2.19 -5.77
N ASN A 35 5.40 2.06 -5.73
CA ASN A 35 4.72 0.77 -5.59
C ASN A 35 4.79 -0.11 -6.85
N LYS A 36 5.22 0.42 -8.01
CA LYS A 36 5.61 -0.44 -9.15
C LYS A 36 6.88 -1.26 -8.87
N GLN A 37 7.67 -0.92 -7.84
CA GLN A 37 8.83 -1.70 -7.40
C GLN A 37 8.55 -2.65 -6.23
N LYS A 38 7.30 -2.72 -5.78
CA LYS A 38 6.87 -3.87 -4.99
C LYS A 38 5.94 -4.68 -5.87
N PRO A 39 6.49 -5.52 -6.79
CA PRO A 39 5.87 -6.82 -6.85
C PRO A 39 5.83 -7.27 -5.39
N ILE A 40 4.62 -7.43 -4.88
CA ILE A 40 4.37 -8.55 -4.00
C ILE A 40 4.68 -9.77 -4.88
N ASP A 41 5.96 -9.97 -5.22
CA ASP A 41 6.50 -11.30 -5.41
C ASP A 41 6.11 -11.93 -4.09
N PRO A 42 5.20 -12.92 -4.09
CA PRO A 42 4.91 -13.66 -2.89
C PRO A 42 6.22 -14.32 -2.47
N THR A 43 7.07 -13.59 -1.75
CA THR A 43 8.33 -14.04 -1.13
C THR A 43 8.09 -15.19 -0.18
N THR A 44 6.80 -15.46 0.07
CA THR A 44 6.20 -16.54 0.83
C THR A 44 5.37 -17.45 -0.10
N LYS A 45 5.57 -18.76 0.02
CA LYS A 45 4.68 -19.82 -0.46
C LYS A 45 3.99 -20.48 0.75
N LYS A 46 2.82 -21.08 0.55
CA LYS A 46 2.20 -21.93 1.57
C LYS A 46 2.80 -23.33 1.49
N CYS A 47 3.22 -23.90 2.62
CA CYS A 47 3.63 -25.29 2.70
C CYS A 47 2.43 -26.21 2.42
N PRO A 48 2.53 -27.23 1.54
CA PRO A 48 1.41 -28.13 1.24
C PRO A 48 1.00 -29.00 2.43
N GLU A 49 1.93 -29.32 3.32
CA GLU A 49 1.68 -30.22 4.47
C GLU A 49 0.96 -29.54 5.64
N CYS A 50 1.33 -28.31 5.97
CA CYS A 50 0.85 -27.62 7.17
C CYS A 50 0.23 -26.25 6.90
N LEU A 51 0.12 -25.85 5.63
CA LEU A 51 -0.47 -24.59 5.15
C LEU A 51 0.19 -23.31 5.71
N SER A 52 1.31 -23.47 6.40
CA SER A 52 2.07 -22.35 6.97
C SER A 52 2.77 -21.55 5.87
N VAL A 53 2.92 -20.26 6.16
CA VAL A 53 3.59 -19.27 5.31
C VAL A 53 5.10 -19.46 5.46
N VAL A 54 5.77 -19.86 4.38
CA VAL A 54 7.23 -20.13 4.34
C VAL A 54 7.89 -19.44 3.16
N PRO A 55 9.15 -19.00 3.26
CA PRO A 55 9.80 -18.28 2.17
C PRO A 55 9.95 -19.14 0.90
N LEU A 56 9.86 -18.55 -0.28
CA LEU A 56 9.91 -19.26 -1.59
C LEU A 56 11.14 -20.16 -1.72
N GLY A 57 12.29 -19.72 -1.21
CA GLY A 57 13.57 -20.45 -1.22
C GLY A 57 13.71 -21.56 -0.16
N ALA A 58 12.72 -21.76 0.71
CA ALA A 58 12.80 -22.79 1.74
C ALA A 58 12.80 -24.19 1.12
N LYS A 59 13.84 -24.98 1.46
CA LYS A 59 13.94 -26.42 1.15
C LYS A 59 13.24 -27.29 2.19
N LYS A 60 13.11 -26.79 3.42
CA LYS A 60 12.35 -27.43 4.51
C LYS A 60 11.45 -26.41 5.19
N CYS A 61 10.25 -26.82 5.60
CA CYS A 61 9.32 -25.99 6.34
C CYS A 61 9.82 -25.77 7.80
N MET A 62 9.76 -24.54 8.31
CA MET A 62 10.12 -24.25 9.72
C MET A 62 9.09 -24.78 10.73
N PHE A 63 7.83 -24.91 10.31
CA PHE A 63 6.72 -25.28 11.20
C PHE A 63 6.51 -26.78 11.34
N CYS A 64 6.65 -27.53 10.24
CA CYS A 64 6.43 -28.99 10.23
C CYS A 64 7.65 -29.80 9.80
N THR A 65 8.79 -29.15 9.52
CA THR A 65 10.05 -29.82 9.13
C THR A 65 9.96 -30.65 7.83
N SER A 66 8.83 -30.60 7.12
CA SER A 66 8.64 -31.30 5.84
C SER A 66 9.56 -30.73 4.75
N VAL A 67 9.98 -31.61 3.83
CA VAL A 67 10.78 -31.20 2.68
C VAL A 67 9.85 -30.60 1.64
N LEU A 68 10.04 -29.31 1.35
CA LEU A 68 9.23 -28.59 0.37
C LEU A 68 9.73 -28.96 -1.03
N LYS A 69 8.95 -29.75 -1.78
CA LYS A 69 9.21 -29.94 -3.21
C LYS A 69 8.89 -28.64 -3.96
N LYS A 70 9.80 -28.29 -4.87
CA LYS A 70 9.83 -27.02 -5.62
C LYS A 70 8.53 -26.75 -6.34
#